data_AF-A0A970R2V8-F1
#
_entry.id   AF-A0A970R2V8-F1
#
_cell.length_a   1.000
_cell.length_b   1.000
_cell.length_c   1.000
_cell.angle_alpha   90.00
_cell.angle_beta   90.00
_cell.angle_gamma   90.00
#
_symmetry.space_group_name_H-M   'P 1'
#
loop_
_entity.id
_entity.type
_entity.pdbx_description
1 polymer ?
#
loop_
_entity_poly.entity_id
_entity_poly.type
_entity_poly.pdbx_seq_one_letter_code
_entity_poly.pdbx_strand_id
1 'polypeptide(L)'
;MKKILFLIAAVVMYGCQNQQQTDTSAPPQQQRDTTDATNNFYDNEDVHALQTNTVAISGEIANPGTIDFSALPKRSIIVKEALPSDTGNYFVGAYRYDGYSLFDIINTHYPQKANQEVFSPIIDLYVVVSNDRGDSAVFSWGEIYYPTHLHDIILATDVMRIVPSKTHELWTLPEKAKMVAGADLLTARNIESPSKITVRSAAREFEVEKGMSPMYSDLFEVYVDGAKTKTIKTLPSDIDPLTYEAIFYGRGRGIHSTTPFTGAPLKKVLADQWPLTAKNIQQAYLIVAARDGFRGVFTFSEVFNRNDQSEVLLIHAPEETDGGAFRLFPAGDFFSDRAIKSVSSIWFEHL
;
A
#
# COMPACT_ATOMS: atom_id res chain seq x y z
N MET A 1 -44.56 -53.19 -59.51
CA MET A 1 -45.09 -52.48 -60.69
C MET A 1 -44.82 -50.99 -60.53
N LYS A 2 -44.26 -50.38 -61.58
CA LYS A 2 -44.26 -48.97 -62.00
C LYS A 2 -44.30 -47.83 -60.96
N LYS A 3 -43.23 -47.02 -61.04
CA LYS A 3 -43.02 -45.62 -60.66
C LYS A 3 -44.26 -44.73 -60.74
N ILE A 4 -44.43 -43.78 -59.80
CA ILE A 4 -44.76 -42.36 -60.10
C ILE A 4 -44.09 -41.45 -59.04
N LEU A 5 -43.45 -40.41 -59.57
CA LEU A 5 -42.76 -39.30 -58.94
C LEU A 5 -43.79 -38.21 -58.60
N PHE A 6 -43.71 -37.56 -57.43
CA PHE A 6 -44.23 -36.19 -57.29
C PHE A 6 -43.31 -35.37 -56.38
N LEU A 7 -42.71 -34.36 -56.99
CA LEU A 7 -42.06 -33.20 -56.39
C LEU A 7 -43.14 -32.35 -55.70
N ILE A 8 -42.93 -31.97 -54.44
CA ILE A 8 -43.51 -30.73 -53.90
C ILE A 8 -42.38 -29.97 -53.20
N ALA A 9 -42.08 -28.81 -53.79
CA ALA A 9 -41.24 -27.78 -53.22
C ALA A 9 -41.94 -27.14 -52.02
N ALA A 10 -41.23 -27.00 -50.91
CA ALA A 10 -41.62 -26.11 -49.83
C ALA A 10 -40.48 -25.12 -49.58
N VAL A 11 -40.86 -23.85 -49.71
CA VAL A 11 -40.06 -22.64 -49.66
C VAL A 11 -39.44 -22.48 -48.27
N VAL A 12 -38.12 -22.43 -48.19
CA VAL A 12 -37.40 -21.95 -47.00
C VAL A 12 -37.38 -20.43 -47.10
N MET A 13 -38.29 -19.76 -46.40
CA MET A 13 -38.25 -18.31 -46.26
C MET A 13 -37.15 -17.90 -45.29
N TYR A 14 -36.26 -17.07 -45.81
CA TYR A 14 -35.29 -16.24 -45.13
C TYR A 14 -35.88 -15.55 -43.90
N GLY A 15 -35.23 -15.75 -42.75
CA GLY A 15 -35.33 -14.89 -41.58
C GLY A 15 -33.93 -14.44 -41.19
N CYS A 16 -33.38 -13.44 -41.89
CA CYS A 16 -32.25 -12.67 -41.41
C CYS A 16 -32.70 -11.85 -40.20
N GLN A 17 -32.48 -12.36 -38.98
CA GLN A 17 -32.45 -11.51 -37.80
C GLN A 17 -31.06 -10.89 -37.69
N ASN A 18 -30.98 -9.66 -38.18
CA ASN A 18 -29.88 -8.74 -37.95
C ASN A 18 -29.82 -8.46 -36.44
N GLN A 19 -29.01 -9.21 -35.68
CA GLN A 19 -28.58 -8.75 -34.37
C GLN A 19 -27.54 -7.65 -34.62
N GLN A 20 -28.02 -6.41 -34.65
CA GLN A 20 -27.17 -5.26 -34.43
C GLN A 20 -26.50 -5.44 -33.06
N GLN A 21 -25.22 -5.76 -33.09
CA GLN A 21 -24.28 -5.39 -32.04
C GLN A 21 -24.35 -3.87 -31.91
N THR A 22 -25.11 -3.40 -30.94
CA THR A 22 -25.02 -2.03 -30.43
C THR A 22 -24.35 -2.07 -29.08
N ASP A 23 -23.22 -1.37 -29.06
CA ASP A 23 -22.63 -0.63 -27.96
C ASP A 23 -22.01 -1.41 -26.80
N THR A 24 -20.67 -1.46 -26.90
CA THR A 24 -19.75 -1.05 -25.83
C THR A 24 -20.25 0.23 -25.13
N SER A 25 -21.23 0.10 -24.24
CA SER A 25 -21.53 1.15 -23.29
C SER A 25 -20.56 1.05 -22.12
N ALA A 26 -19.86 2.14 -21.86
CA ALA A 26 -19.15 2.33 -20.61
C ALA A 26 -20.10 2.06 -19.43
N PRO A 27 -19.61 1.61 -18.27
CA PRO A 27 -20.44 1.43 -17.09
C PRO A 27 -21.26 2.71 -16.84
N PRO A 28 -22.56 2.60 -16.52
CA PRO A 28 -23.37 3.78 -16.24
C PRO A 28 -22.71 4.60 -15.14
N GLN A 29 -22.42 5.87 -15.44
CA GLN A 29 -22.00 6.82 -14.42
C GLN A 29 -23.08 6.84 -13.35
N GLN A 30 -22.71 6.52 -12.12
CA GLN A 30 -23.64 6.53 -10.99
C GLN A 30 -24.18 7.96 -10.84
N GLN A 31 -25.48 8.12 -11.06
CA GLN A 31 -26.14 9.41 -10.97
C GLN A 31 -26.06 9.90 -9.52
N ARG A 32 -25.61 11.14 -9.33
CA ARG A 32 -25.53 11.80 -8.02
C ARG A 32 -26.88 11.72 -7.29
N ASP A 33 -26.85 11.32 -6.02
CA ASP A 33 -28.04 11.35 -5.17
C ASP A 33 -28.27 12.77 -4.64
N THR A 34 -29.25 13.46 -5.21
CA THR A 34 -29.64 14.82 -4.79
C THR A 34 -30.85 14.85 -3.87
N THR A 35 -31.41 13.68 -3.57
CA THR A 35 -32.70 13.54 -2.85
C THR A 35 -32.58 12.73 -1.57
N ASP A 36 -31.36 12.36 -1.18
CA ASP A 36 -31.09 11.39 -0.11
C ASP A 36 -31.91 10.10 -0.30
N ALA A 37 -32.02 9.65 -1.56
CA ALA A 37 -32.73 8.42 -1.91
C ALA A 37 -31.97 7.17 -1.44
N THR A 38 -30.68 7.29 -1.15
CA THR A 38 -29.81 6.24 -0.64
C THR A 38 -29.15 6.66 0.68
N ASN A 39 -28.61 5.68 1.41
CA ASN A 39 -27.86 5.95 2.65
C ASN A 39 -26.39 6.34 2.40
N ASN A 40 -25.98 6.51 1.14
CA ASN A 40 -24.58 6.73 0.79
C ASN A 40 -24.25 8.22 0.78
N PHE A 41 -23.72 8.74 1.88
CA PHE A 41 -23.29 10.14 1.96
C PHE A 41 -22.09 10.48 1.04
N TYR A 42 -21.56 9.49 0.31
CA TYR A 42 -20.43 9.64 -0.58
C TYR A 42 -20.80 9.50 -2.06
N ASP A 43 -22.07 9.66 -2.45
CA ASP A 43 -22.49 9.79 -3.86
C ASP A 43 -23.42 10.99 -4.10
N ASN A 44 -23.44 11.92 -3.14
CA ASN A 44 -24.34 13.07 -3.12
C ASN A 44 -23.74 14.34 -3.73
N GLU A 45 -22.57 14.26 -4.36
CA GLU A 45 -21.88 15.37 -5.05
C GLU A 45 -21.44 14.97 -6.46
N ASP A 46 -21.11 15.97 -7.28
CA ASP A 46 -20.66 15.71 -8.65
C ASP A 46 -19.24 15.13 -8.66
N VAL A 47 -19.02 14.14 -9.53
CA VAL A 47 -17.71 13.54 -9.78
C VAL A 47 -17.01 14.33 -10.87
N HIS A 48 -15.79 14.77 -10.58
CA HIS A 48 -14.95 15.53 -11.50
C HIS A 48 -13.77 14.69 -11.97
N ALA A 49 -13.62 14.58 -13.30
CA ALA A 49 -12.45 13.94 -13.89
C ALA A 49 -11.20 14.80 -13.69
N LEU A 50 -10.11 14.14 -13.33
CA LEU A 50 -8.79 14.74 -13.14
C LEU A 50 -7.96 14.61 -14.41
N GLN A 51 -7.07 15.58 -14.68
CA GLN A 51 -6.13 15.50 -15.78
C GLN A 51 -5.12 14.36 -15.54
N THR A 52 -5.15 13.33 -16.39
CA THR A 52 -4.27 12.16 -16.30
C THR A 52 -3.04 12.28 -17.20
N ASN A 53 -2.00 11.54 -16.84
CA ASN A 53 -0.79 11.35 -17.63
C ASN A 53 -0.70 9.88 -18.08
N THR A 54 0.10 9.64 -19.12
CA THR A 54 0.58 8.28 -19.39
C THR A 54 1.52 7.87 -18.25
N VAL A 55 1.33 6.66 -17.71
CA VAL A 55 2.15 6.12 -16.63
C VAL A 55 2.89 4.89 -17.13
N ALA A 56 4.20 4.85 -16.93
CA ALA A 56 5.02 3.69 -17.21
C ALA A 56 5.44 3.00 -15.91
N ILE A 57 5.58 1.67 -15.96
CA ILE A 57 6.13 0.86 -14.88
C ILE A 57 7.43 0.19 -15.31
N SER A 58 8.40 0.17 -14.40
CA SER A 58 9.76 -0.32 -14.63
C SER A 58 10.43 -0.81 -13.34
N GLY A 59 11.73 -1.10 -13.40
CA GLY A 59 12.52 -1.53 -12.26
C GLY A 59 12.69 -3.04 -12.22
N GLU A 60 12.67 -3.61 -11.02
CA GLU A 60 12.87 -5.04 -10.75
C GLU A 60 11.63 -5.87 -11.08
N ILE A 61 11.23 -5.85 -12.36
CA ILE A 61 10.09 -6.59 -12.90
C ILE A 61 10.41 -7.19 -14.28
N ALA A 62 9.76 -8.29 -14.64
CA ALA A 62 10.01 -9.00 -15.89
C ALA A 62 9.42 -8.31 -17.14
N ASN A 63 8.32 -7.57 -16.97
CA ASN A 63 7.52 -7.01 -18.06
C ASN A 63 7.27 -5.50 -17.85
N PRO A 64 8.30 -4.64 -18.01
CA PRO A 64 8.14 -3.19 -17.95
C PRO A 64 7.38 -2.65 -19.17
N GLY A 65 6.74 -1.48 -19.02
CA GLY A 65 6.00 -0.86 -20.12
C GLY A 65 5.03 0.23 -19.67
N THR A 66 4.23 0.73 -20.60
CA THR A 66 3.12 1.62 -20.30
C THR A 66 1.96 0.84 -19.69
N ILE A 67 1.32 1.40 -18.67
CA ILE A 67 0.17 0.78 -18.01
C ILE A 67 -1.08 0.97 -18.87
N ASP A 68 -1.79 -0.12 -19.14
CA ASP A 68 -3.12 -0.10 -19.74
C ASP A 68 -4.20 -0.08 -18.64
N PHE A 69 -4.78 1.08 -18.39
CA PHE A 69 -5.83 1.26 -17.40
C PHE A 69 -7.19 0.72 -17.84
N SER A 70 -7.40 0.43 -19.13
CA SER A 70 -8.70 -0.01 -19.64
C SER A 70 -9.12 -1.39 -19.14
N ALA A 71 -8.13 -2.21 -18.75
CA ALA A 71 -8.33 -3.55 -18.22
C ALA A 71 -8.43 -3.59 -16.68
N LEU A 72 -8.20 -2.46 -15.99
CA LEU A 72 -8.14 -2.41 -14.53
C LEU A 72 -9.47 -1.95 -13.93
N PRO A 73 -9.89 -2.53 -12.79
CA PRO A 73 -11.08 -2.06 -12.08
C PRO A 73 -10.81 -0.69 -11.46
N LYS A 74 -11.79 0.21 -11.57
CA LYS A 74 -11.80 1.46 -10.81
C LYS A 74 -12.22 1.17 -9.37
N ARG A 75 -11.49 1.73 -8.41
CA ARG A 75 -11.66 1.60 -6.97
C ARG A 75 -11.95 2.98 -6.38
N SER A 76 -12.64 3.01 -5.24
CA SER A 76 -12.99 4.24 -4.53
C SER A 76 -12.38 4.23 -3.14
N ILE A 77 -11.78 5.34 -2.74
CA ILE A 77 -11.34 5.56 -1.36
C ILE A 77 -11.80 6.93 -0.86
N ILE A 78 -11.96 7.06 0.46
CA ILE A 78 -12.37 8.30 1.11
C ILE A 78 -11.21 8.81 1.95
N VAL A 79 -10.80 10.05 1.74
CA VAL A 79 -9.62 10.63 2.35
C VAL A 79 -9.90 12.02 2.89
N LYS A 80 -9.34 12.28 4.08
CA LYS A 80 -9.15 13.62 4.63
C LYS A 80 -7.74 14.05 4.26
N GLU A 81 -7.61 14.99 3.34
CA GLU A 81 -6.29 15.52 3.00
C GLU A 81 -5.86 16.55 4.04
N ALA A 82 -4.66 16.34 4.58
CA ALA A 82 -4.03 17.22 5.54
C ALA A 82 -2.51 17.15 5.35
N LEU A 83 -1.85 18.28 5.49
CA LEU A 83 -0.41 18.40 5.25
C LEU A 83 0.30 18.93 6.50
N PRO A 84 1.54 18.49 6.77
CA PRO A 84 2.33 19.03 7.87
C PRO A 84 2.75 20.48 7.55
N SER A 85 2.82 21.31 8.59
CA SER A 85 3.48 22.62 8.55
C SER A 85 4.22 22.89 9.86
N ASP A 86 5.09 23.90 9.88
CA ASP A 86 5.90 24.24 11.05
C ASP A 86 5.06 24.61 12.29
N THR A 87 3.85 25.12 12.09
CA THR A 87 2.94 25.54 13.19
C THR A 87 1.86 24.50 13.51
N GLY A 88 1.91 23.32 12.89
CA GLY A 88 0.92 22.26 13.03
C GLY A 88 0.40 21.76 11.69
N ASN A 89 -0.51 20.79 11.71
CA ASN A 89 -1.09 20.26 10.48
C ASN A 89 -2.17 21.21 9.95
N TYR A 90 -2.28 21.36 8.63
CA TYR A 90 -3.38 22.09 8.02
C TYR A 90 -4.25 21.16 7.18
N PHE A 91 -5.56 21.39 7.27
CA PHE A 91 -6.56 20.63 6.53
C PHE A 91 -6.69 21.20 5.11
N VAL A 92 -6.72 20.32 4.12
CA VAL A 92 -6.84 20.65 2.70
C VAL A 92 -8.27 20.43 2.22
N GLY A 93 -8.88 19.31 2.61
CA GLY A 93 -10.26 18.97 2.25
C GLY A 93 -10.60 17.51 2.52
N ALA A 94 -11.88 17.18 2.35
CA ALA A 94 -12.37 15.81 2.41
C ALA A 94 -12.92 15.41 1.04
N TYR A 95 -12.48 14.26 0.53
CA TYR A 95 -12.77 13.81 -0.82
C TYR A 95 -13.06 12.31 -0.88
N ARG A 96 -13.89 11.93 -1.83
CA ARG A 96 -13.88 10.58 -2.41
C ARG A 96 -13.03 10.63 -3.66
N TYR A 97 -12.06 9.74 -3.76
CA TYR A 97 -11.25 9.57 -4.96
C TYR A 97 -11.60 8.25 -5.62
N ASP A 98 -11.77 8.28 -6.94
CA ASP A 98 -11.95 7.08 -7.75
C ASP A 98 -10.76 6.93 -8.70
N GLY A 99 -10.23 5.72 -8.84
CA GLY A 99 -9.00 5.49 -9.58
C GLY A 99 -8.54 4.05 -9.64
N TYR A 100 -7.30 3.82 -10.05
CA TYR A 100 -6.76 2.47 -10.24
C TYR A 100 -5.79 2.15 -9.10
N SER A 101 -6.02 1.03 -8.40
CA SER A 101 -5.18 0.71 -7.25
C SER A 101 -3.77 0.32 -7.66
N LEU A 102 -2.78 0.70 -6.85
CA LEU A 102 -1.39 0.32 -7.05
C LEU A 102 -1.24 -1.21 -7.01
N PHE A 103 -2.05 -1.90 -6.20
CA PHE A 103 -2.18 -3.35 -6.23
C PHE A 103 -2.57 -3.86 -7.62
N ASP A 104 -3.69 -3.38 -8.17
CA ASP A 104 -4.22 -3.87 -9.46
C ASP A 104 -3.22 -3.58 -10.59
N ILE A 105 -2.59 -2.39 -10.57
CA ILE A 105 -1.54 -1.99 -11.50
C ILE A 105 -0.38 -2.98 -11.45
N ILE A 106 0.20 -3.21 -10.28
CA ILE A 106 1.43 -4.02 -10.14
C ILE A 106 1.15 -5.52 -10.27
N ASN A 107 -0.06 -6.00 -9.98
CA ASN A 107 -0.38 -7.43 -9.98
C ASN A 107 -0.16 -8.14 -11.32
N THR A 108 -0.09 -7.38 -12.42
CA THR A 108 0.23 -7.90 -13.77
C THR A 108 1.72 -7.81 -14.13
N HIS A 109 2.56 -7.26 -13.25
CA HIS A 109 4.00 -7.10 -13.42
C HIS A 109 4.79 -7.94 -12.42
N TYR A 110 5.42 -9.01 -12.91
CA TYR A 110 6.05 -10.01 -12.04
C TYR A 110 7.38 -9.52 -11.47
N PRO A 111 7.59 -9.57 -10.15
CA PRO A 111 8.86 -9.20 -9.54
C PRO A 111 10.04 -10.02 -10.10
N GLN A 112 11.11 -9.32 -10.47
CA GLN A 112 12.38 -9.90 -10.89
C GLN A 112 13.50 -9.18 -10.13
N LYS A 113 13.73 -9.63 -8.90
CA LYS A 113 14.58 -8.93 -7.94
C LYS A 113 16.04 -8.93 -8.37
N ALA A 114 16.70 -7.79 -8.21
CA ALA A 114 18.15 -7.68 -8.42
C ALA A 114 18.92 -8.53 -7.40
N ASN A 115 18.41 -8.61 -6.17
CA ASN A 115 19.04 -9.35 -5.07
C ASN A 115 18.45 -10.77 -4.87
N GLN A 116 17.73 -11.33 -5.84
CA GLN A 116 16.98 -12.60 -5.71
C GLN A 116 17.84 -13.76 -5.16
N GLU A 117 19.09 -13.86 -5.62
CA GLU A 117 20.03 -14.91 -5.23
C GLU A 117 20.50 -14.78 -3.77
N VAL A 118 20.58 -13.56 -3.26
CA VAL A 118 20.97 -13.26 -1.88
C VAL A 118 19.77 -13.37 -0.95
N PHE A 119 18.63 -12.79 -1.35
CA PHE A 119 17.42 -12.74 -0.56
C PHE A 119 16.19 -12.90 -1.46
N SER A 120 15.64 -14.11 -1.46
CA SER A 120 14.49 -14.49 -2.28
C SER A 120 13.13 -13.93 -1.83
N PRO A 121 12.84 -13.70 -0.53
CA PRO A 121 11.54 -13.15 -0.12
C PRO A 121 11.27 -11.77 -0.73
N ILE A 122 10.00 -11.45 -0.99
CA ILE A 122 9.57 -10.18 -1.60
C ILE A 122 9.32 -9.05 -0.59
N ILE A 123 9.50 -9.34 0.70
CA ILE A 123 9.18 -8.43 1.80
C ILE A 123 10.15 -7.26 1.96
N ASP A 124 11.27 -7.28 1.22
CA ASP A 124 12.22 -6.17 1.11
C ASP A 124 12.03 -5.37 -0.19
N LEU A 125 10.94 -5.61 -0.93
CA LEU A 125 10.56 -4.79 -2.06
C LEU A 125 9.83 -3.51 -1.61
N TYR A 126 9.98 -2.48 -2.42
CA TYR A 126 9.21 -1.25 -2.35
C TYR A 126 8.99 -0.67 -3.74
N VAL A 127 8.07 0.28 -3.81
CA VAL A 127 7.63 0.93 -5.04
C VAL A 127 7.87 2.42 -4.91
N VAL A 128 8.49 3.00 -5.94
CA VAL A 128 8.65 4.44 -6.09
C VAL A 128 7.68 4.92 -7.15
N VAL A 129 6.75 5.79 -6.78
CA VAL A 129 5.90 6.52 -7.72
C VAL A 129 6.50 7.91 -7.89
N SER A 130 6.65 8.39 -9.12
CA SER A 130 7.28 9.69 -9.42
C SER A 130 6.63 10.38 -10.60
N ASN A 131 6.88 11.68 -10.74
CA ASN A 131 6.44 12.50 -11.86
C ASN A 131 7.61 13.20 -12.57
N ASP A 132 7.31 13.84 -13.70
CA ASP A 132 8.31 14.54 -14.52
C ASP A 132 8.81 15.86 -13.90
N ARG A 133 8.22 16.30 -12.79
CA ARG A 133 8.68 17.49 -12.03
C ARG A 133 9.71 17.14 -10.96
N GLY A 134 9.95 15.86 -10.72
CA GLY A 134 10.89 15.37 -9.70
C GLY A 134 10.25 15.04 -8.34
N ASP A 135 8.91 15.12 -8.21
CA ASP A 135 8.23 14.66 -7.01
C ASP A 135 8.22 13.12 -6.98
N SER A 136 8.33 12.53 -5.79
CA SER A 136 8.29 11.08 -5.62
C SER A 136 7.69 10.67 -4.28
N ALA A 137 7.01 9.53 -4.25
CA ALA A 137 6.53 8.87 -3.04
C ALA A 137 6.95 7.40 -3.01
N VAL A 138 7.25 6.88 -1.81
CA VAL A 138 7.57 5.48 -1.58
C VAL A 138 6.43 4.73 -0.89
N PHE A 139 6.20 3.48 -1.33
CA PHE A 139 5.23 2.53 -0.77
C PHE A 139 5.91 1.18 -0.58
N SER A 140 5.82 0.57 0.59
CA SER A 140 6.42 -0.76 0.80
C SER A 140 5.59 -1.82 0.09
N TRP A 141 6.20 -2.95 -0.26
CA TRP A 141 5.43 -4.10 -0.75
C TRP A 141 4.39 -4.58 0.28
N GLY A 142 4.71 -4.35 1.55
CA GLY A 142 3.82 -4.50 2.69
C GLY A 142 2.52 -3.75 2.59
N GLU A 143 2.58 -2.44 2.35
CA GLU A 143 1.38 -1.59 2.24
C GLU A 143 0.48 -1.98 1.05
N ILE A 144 1.04 -2.66 0.04
CA ILE A 144 0.33 -3.00 -1.19
C ILE A 144 -0.32 -4.39 -1.07
N TYR A 145 0.43 -5.39 -0.60
CA TYR A 145 0.03 -6.81 -0.69
C TYR A 145 -0.22 -7.50 0.65
N TYR A 146 0.20 -6.89 1.76
CA TYR A 146 0.04 -7.46 3.09
C TYR A 146 -1.11 -6.89 3.93
N PRO A 147 -1.78 -5.76 3.63
CA PRO A 147 -2.79 -5.24 4.54
C PRO A 147 -4.05 -6.11 4.52
N THR A 148 -4.83 -6.05 5.59
CA THR A 148 -6.17 -6.68 5.64
C THR A 148 -7.15 -6.03 4.64
N HIS A 149 -6.99 -4.73 4.41
CA HIS A 149 -7.77 -3.96 3.43
C HIS A 149 -6.88 -3.64 2.24
N LEU A 150 -7.11 -4.34 1.12
CA LEU A 150 -6.40 -4.11 -0.12
C LEU A 150 -6.96 -2.90 -0.87
N HIS A 151 -6.19 -2.40 -1.83
CA HIS A 151 -6.58 -1.34 -2.77
C HIS A 151 -6.70 0.07 -2.17
N ASP A 152 -6.13 0.32 -1.00
CA ASP A 152 -6.15 1.63 -0.33
C ASP A 152 -5.10 2.64 -0.84
N ILE A 153 -4.27 2.24 -1.80
CA ILE A 153 -3.35 3.14 -2.50
C ILE A 153 -3.79 3.18 -3.96
N ILE A 154 -4.26 4.33 -4.44
CA ILE A 154 -4.80 4.47 -5.79
C ILE A 154 -4.17 5.61 -6.57
N LEU A 155 -4.01 5.42 -7.88
CA LEU A 155 -3.89 6.50 -8.84
C LEU A 155 -5.29 7.06 -9.09
N ALA A 156 -5.64 8.15 -8.41
CA ALA A 156 -6.92 8.83 -8.56
C ALA A 156 -7.04 9.50 -9.92
N THR A 157 -8.10 9.17 -10.65
CA THR A 157 -8.47 9.78 -11.94
C THR A 157 -9.72 10.62 -11.85
N ASP A 158 -10.47 10.51 -10.75
CA ASP A 158 -11.68 11.27 -10.50
C ASP A 158 -11.75 11.63 -9.02
N VAL A 159 -12.47 12.71 -8.74
CA VAL A 159 -12.63 13.25 -7.40
C VAL A 159 -14.03 13.77 -7.19
N MET A 160 -14.55 13.57 -5.98
CA MET A 160 -15.79 14.14 -5.51
C MET A 160 -15.54 14.78 -4.15
N ARG A 161 -16.15 15.95 -3.90
CA ARG A 161 -16.11 16.56 -2.56
C ARG A 161 -16.94 15.74 -1.58
N ILE A 162 -16.52 15.75 -0.32
CA ILE A 162 -17.38 15.37 0.79
C ILE A 162 -17.77 16.67 1.51
N VAL A 163 -19.02 17.09 1.31
CA VAL A 163 -19.52 18.37 1.79
C VAL A 163 -20.18 18.19 3.16
N PRO A 164 -19.73 18.89 4.21
CA PRO A 164 -20.38 18.80 5.52
C PRO A 164 -21.80 19.35 5.48
N SER A 165 -22.76 18.62 6.04
CA SER A 165 -24.20 18.93 5.97
C SER A 165 -24.62 20.22 6.69
N LYS A 166 -23.78 20.76 7.58
CA LYS A 166 -24.09 21.98 8.36
C LYS A 166 -23.36 23.22 7.87
N THR A 167 -22.07 23.09 7.56
CA THR A 167 -21.24 24.24 7.16
C THR A 167 -21.25 24.45 5.66
N HIS A 168 -21.57 23.40 4.88
CA HIS A 168 -21.54 23.41 3.42
C HIS A 168 -20.19 23.89 2.84
N GLU A 169 -19.10 23.66 3.57
CA GLU A 169 -17.76 24.05 3.13
C GLU A 169 -17.39 23.30 1.85
N LEU A 170 -16.98 24.07 0.84
CA LEU A 170 -16.58 23.57 -0.47
C LEU A 170 -15.07 23.67 -0.62
N TRP A 171 -14.38 22.56 -0.35
CA TRP A 171 -12.93 22.46 -0.52
C TRP A 171 -12.53 22.61 -2.00
N THR A 172 -11.33 23.13 -2.26
CA THR A 172 -10.83 23.27 -3.64
C THR A 172 -10.58 21.88 -4.24
N LEU A 173 -11.23 21.57 -5.37
CA LEU A 173 -10.99 20.30 -6.04
C LEU A 173 -9.59 20.28 -6.67
N PRO A 174 -8.88 19.15 -6.57
CA PRO A 174 -7.71 18.91 -7.40
C PRO A 174 -8.09 18.94 -8.89
N GLU A 175 -7.17 19.41 -9.73
CA GLU A 175 -7.35 19.42 -11.18
C GLU A 175 -6.61 18.27 -11.87
N LYS A 176 -5.60 17.70 -11.21
CA LYS A 176 -4.68 16.71 -11.77
C LYS A 176 -4.80 15.38 -11.04
N ALA A 177 -4.62 14.30 -11.78
CA ALA A 177 -4.55 12.96 -11.23
C ALA A 177 -3.43 12.90 -10.20
N LYS A 178 -3.61 12.12 -9.14
CA LYS A 178 -2.62 12.01 -8.07
C LYS A 178 -2.60 10.61 -7.50
N MET A 179 -1.43 10.18 -6.99
CA MET A 179 -1.40 9.02 -6.12
C MET A 179 -2.06 9.40 -4.80
N VAL A 180 -2.88 8.52 -4.22
CA VAL A 180 -3.58 8.78 -2.95
C VAL A 180 -3.47 7.55 -2.07
N ALA A 181 -3.00 7.74 -0.83
CA ALA A 181 -2.90 6.69 0.18
C ALA A 181 -3.96 6.88 1.26
N GLY A 182 -4.90 5.94 1.38
CA GLY A 182 -6.03 6.01 2.31
C GLY A 182 -5.66 5.82 3.77
N ALA A 183 -4.60 5.06 4.06
CA ALA A 183 -4.15 4.77 5.41
C ALA A 183 -3.29 5.90 6.04
N ASP A 184 -2.94 6.93 5.25
CA ASP A 184 -2.12 8.05 5.74
C ASP A 184 -2.96 9.03 6.56
N LEU A 185 -2.40 9.47 7.69
CA LEU A 185 -2.93 10.56 8.50
C LEU A 185 -2.64 11.92 7.85
N LEU A 186 -1.39 12.12 7.42
CA LEU A 186 -0.95 13.28 6.66
C LEU A 186 -0.63 12.87 5.22
N THR A 187 -1.24 13.54 4.26
CA THR A 187 -1.29 13.13 2.86
C THR A 187 -0.14 13.69 2.03
N ALA A 188 1.04 13.84 2.62
CA ALA A 188 2.21 14.34 1.89
C ALA A 188 2.61 13.37 0.75
N ARG A 189 2.30 12.06 0.85
CA ARG A 189 2.52 11.10 -0.24
C ARG A 189 1.61 11.28 -1.45
N ASN A 190 0.64 12.20 -1.40
CA ASN A 190 -0.31 12.41 -2.49
C ASN A 190 0.30 13.21 -3.64
N ILE A 191 1.22 12.60 -4.39
CA ILE A 191 1.94 13.26 -5.48
C ILE A 191 1.04 13.43 -6.72
N GLU A 192 1.06 14.64 -7.30
CA GLU A 192 0.29 14.95 -8.50
C GLU A 192 1.00 14.49 -9.77
N SER A 193 0.21 14.19 -10.80
CA SER A 193 0.64 13.89 -12.16
C SER A 193 1.68 12.77 -12.27
N PRO A 194 1.53 11.63 -11.56
CA PRO A 194 2.51 10.57 -11.63
C PRO A 194 2.67 10.08 -13.07
N SER A 195 3.91 9.86 -13.48
CA SER A 195 4.28 9.41 -14.83
C SER A 195 5.09 8.11 -14.80
N LYS A 196 5.66 7.74 -13.63
CA LYS A 196 6.51 6.55 -13.50
C LYS A 196 6.28 5.83 -12.18
N ILE A 197 6.20 4.50 -12.27
CA ILE A 197 6.21 3.55 -11.16
C ILE A 197 7.47 2.67 -11.29
N THR A 198 8.24 2.53 -10.23
CA THR A 198 9.49 1.74 -10.23
C THR A 198 9.51 0.78 -9.07
N VAL A 199 9.60 -0.52 -9.34
CA VAL A 199 9.79 -1.55 -8.30
C VAL A 199 11.27 -1.69 -7.99
N ARG A 200 11.64 -1.74 -6.70
CA ARG A 200 13.01 -1.87 -6.22
C ARG A 200 13.08 -2.79 -5.01
N SER A 201 14.21 -3.48 -4.85
CA SER A 201 14.59 -4.12 -3.59
C SER A 201 15.37 -3.16 -2.70
N ALA A 202 15.39 -3.44 -1.40
CA ALA A 202 16.19 -2.70 -0.43
C ALA A 202 17.66 -2.61 -0.89
N ALA A 203 18.19 -1.39 -0.97
CA ALA A 203 19.54 -1.13 -1.49
C ALA A 203 20.66 -1.66 -0.58
N ARG A 204 20.33 -2.08 0.65
CA ARG A 204 21.28 -2.52 1.67
C ARG A 204 21.46 -4.03 1.66
N GLU A 205 22.70 -4.45 1.63
CA GLU A 205 23.07 -5.87 1.71
C GLU A 205 23.22 -6.30 3.17
N PHE A 206 22.81 -7.54 3.44
CA PHE A 206 22.96 -8.22 4.71
C PHE A 206 23.47 -9.63 4.42
N GLU A 207 24.39 -10.12 5.24
CA GLU A 207 24.80 -11.52 5.21
C GLU A 207 23.61 -12.40 5.60
N VAL A 208 23.26 -13.37 4.76
CA VAL A 208 22.12 -14.25 4.98
C VAL A 208 22.61 -15.62 5.41
N GLU A 209 22.30 -16.01 6.64
CA GLU A 209 22.68 -17.31 7.23
C GLU A 209 21.44 -18.18 7.46
N LYS A 210 21.10 -18.99 6.45
CA LYS A 210 19.91 -19.86 6.52
C LYS A 210 20.08 -20.94 7.59
N GLY A 211 19.11 -21.05 8.48
CA GLY A 211 19.09 -22.07 9.52
C GLY A 211 19.96 -21.73 10.75
N MET A 212 20.38 -20.47 10.90
CA MET A 212 21.04 -19.98 12.10
C MET A 212 20.25 -20.38 13.36
N SER A 213 20.94 -21.00 14.31
CA SER A 213 20.42 -21.30 15.63
C SER A 213 21.58 -21.34 16.65
N PRO A 214 21.48 -20.66 17.80
CA PRO A 214 20.34 -19.82 18.21
C PRO A 214 20.29 -18.51 17.41
N MET A 215 19.09 -18.06 17.05
CA MET A 215 18.92 -16.70 16.54
C MET A 215 18.86 -15.72 17.72
N TYR A 216 19.98 -15.47 18.38
CA TYR A 216 20.03 -14.60 19.55
C TYR A 216 20.58 -13.21 19.21
N SER A 217 19.87 -12.18 19.67
CA SER A 217 20.33 -10.79 19.75
C SER A 217 19.73 -10.17 21.01
N ASP A 218 20.56 -9.67 21.92
CA ASP A 218 20.14 -9.01 23.17
C ASP A 218 19.90 -7.50 23.00
N LEU A 219 20.25 -6.98 21.82
CA LEU A 219 20.16 -5.59 21.44
C LEU A 219 19.84 -5.44 19.95
N PHE A 220 19.50 -4.22 19.55
CA PHE A 220 19.58 -3.83 18.15
C PHE A 220 20.19 -2.43 18.01
N GLU A 221 20.72 -2.17 16.82
CA GLU A 221 21.35 -0.90 16.48
C GLU A 221 20.47 -0.10 15.52
N VAL A 222 20.42 1.21 15.70
CA VAL A 222 19.68 2.14 14.84
C VAL A 222 20.67 2.94 14.00
N TYR A 223 20.40 3.04 12.71
CA TYR A 223 21.23 3.72 11.74
C TYR A 223 20.44 4.77 10.96
N VAL A 224 21.11 5.88 10.66
CA VAL A 224 20.62 6.98 9.83
C VAL A 224 21.70 7.32 8.83
N ASP A 225 21.37 7.31 7.54
CA ASP A 225 22.32 7.60 6.46
C ASP A 225 23.61 6.75 6.55
N GLY A 226 23.46 5.48 6.98
CA GLY A 226 24.55 4.53 7.17
C GLY A 226 25.36 4.69 8.47
N ALA A 227 25.13 5.75 9.26
CA ALA A 227 25.82 5.96 10.53
C ALA A 227 24.99 5.43 11.70
N LYS A 228 25.64 4.72 12.64
CA LYS A 228 24.98 4.24 13.87
C LYS A 228 24.68 5.42 14.79
N THR A 229 23.41 5.60 15.16
CA THR A 229 22.98 6.68 16.05
C THR A 229 22.59 6.19 17.44
N LYS A 230 22.13 4.95 17.57
CA LYS A 230 21.63 4.40 18.84
C LYS A 230 21.88 2.91 18.95
N THR A 231 22.04 2.43 20.17
CA THR A 231 21.98 1.01 20.52
C THR A 231 20.88 0.84 21.57
N ILE A 232 19.95 -0.08 21.33
CA ILE A 232 18.80 -0.31 22.20
C ILE A 232 18.94 -1.71 22.79
N LYS A 233 19.05 -1.78 24.11
CA LYS A 233 19.10 -3.02 24.90
C LYS A 233 17.84 -3.28 25.72
N THR A 234 17.04 -2.23 25.95
CA THR A 234 15.79 -2.27 26.70
C THR A 234 14.83 -1.26 26.10
N LEU A 235 13.52 -1.50 26.20
CA LEU A 235 12.53 -0.50 25.82
C LEU A 235 12.54 0.68 26.81
N PRO A 236 12.30 1.92 26.35
CA PRO A 236 12.10 3.07 27.24
C PRO A 236 10.94 2.82 28.21
N SER A 237 11.14 3.13 29.49
CA SER A 237 10.16 2.85 30.55
C SER A 237 8.95 3.79 30.55
N ASP A 238 9.04 4.91 29.82
CA ASP A 238 8.01 5.92 29.65
C ASP A 238 7.06 5.64 28.48
N ILE A 239 7.27 4.54 27.75
CA ILE A 239 6.39 4.11 26.65
C ILE A 239 5.44 3.04 27.15
N ASP A 240 4.16 3.39 27.27
CA ASP A 240 3.10 2.43 27.53
C ASP A 240 3.01 1.40 26.40
N PRO A 241 3.02 0.09 26.71
CA PRO A 241 2.84 -0.94 25.70
C PRO A 241 1.40 -0.97 25.18
N LEU A 242 1.24 -1.36 23.93
CA LEU A 242 -0.05 -1.70 23.33
C LEU A 242 -0.18 -3.23 23.26
N THR A 243 -1.40 -3.71 23.41
CA THR A 243 -1.74 -5.12 23.18
C THR A 243 -2.72 -5.22 22.02
N TYR A 244 -2.39 -6.05 21.03
CA TYR A 244 -3.28 -6.40 19.94
C TYR A 244 -3.68 -7.87 20.04
N GLU A 245 -4.99 -8.12 20.05
CA GLU A 245 -5.56 -9.44 19.81
C GLU A 245 -5.29 -9.83 18.35
N ALA A 246 -4.63 -10.96 18.13
CA ALA A 246 -4.17 -11.33 16.78
C ALA A 246 -4.41 -12.81 16.49
N ILE A 247 -4.88 -13.07 15.26
CA ILE A 247 -4.86 -14.40 14.65
C ILE A 247 -3.64 -14.46 13.75
N PHE A 248 -2.52 -14.91 14.30
CA PHE A 248 -1.22 -14.82 13.65
C PHE A 248 -1.09 -15.89 12.57
N TYR A 249 -1.26 -15.49 11.31
CA TYR A 249 -1.29 -16.38 10.15
C TYR A 249 -0.13 -16.09 9.20
N GLY A 250 0.59 -17.10 8.72
CA GLY A 250 1.69 -16.95 7.77
C GLY A 250 1.38 -17.62 6.44
N ARG A 251 1.82 -17.02 5.33
CA ARG A 251 1.52 -17.52 3.98
C ARG A 251 2.01 -18.96 3.76
N GLY A 252 3.15 -19.31 4.35
CA GLY A 252 3.77 -20.63 4.16
C GLY A 252 3.34 -21.72 5.15
N ARG A 253 3.01 -21.34 6.40
CA ARG A 253 2.76 -22.31 7.49
C ARG A 253 1.33 -22.28 8.05
N GLY A 254 0.49 -21.36 7.58
CA GLY A 254 -0.86 -21.21 8.08
C GLY A 254 -0.88 -20.58 9.47
N ILE A 255 -1.72 -21.09 10.36
CA ILE A 255 -1.87 -20.54 11.73
C ILE A 255 -0.60 -20.78 12.56
N HIS A 256 -0.11 -19.71 13.18
CA HIS A 256 1.01 -19.75 14.13
C HIS A 256 0.54 -19.63 15.57
N SER A 257 -0.40 -18.72 15.84
CA SER A 257 -0.95 -18.48 17.18
C SER A 257 -2.26 -17.70 17.12
N THR A 258 -3.02 -17.74 18.19
CA THR A 258 -4.18 -16.86 18.47
C THR A 258 -3.94 -16.02 19.74
N THR A 259 -2.70 -15.99 20.23
CA THR A 259 -2.32 -15.24 21.43
C THR A 259 -2.10 -13.78 21.10
N PRO A 260 -2.46 -12.85 22.00
CA PRO A 260 -2.18 -11.44 21.81
C PRO A 260 -0.68 -11.15 21.70
N PHE A 261 -0.34 -10.06 21.02
CA PHE A 261 1.00 -9.48 21.03
C PHE A 261 1.00 -8.19 21.85
N THR A 262 1.97 -8.05 22.74
CA THR A 262 2.16 -6.85 23.57
C THR A 262 3.54 -6.27 23.32
N GLY A 263 3.62 -4.97 23.02
CA GLY A 263 4.88 -4.29 22.73
C GLY A 263 4.74 -2.77 22.68
N ALA A 264 5.88 -2.08 22.63
CA ALA A 264 5.92 -0.64 22.46
C ALA A 264 5.67 -0.25 20.98
N PRO A 265 4.89 0.79 20.68
CA PRO A 265 4.79 1.30 19.31
C PRO A 265 6.16 1.73 18.78
N LEU A 266 6.60 1.17 17.66
CA LEU A 266 7.93 1.42 17.10
C LEU A 266 8.18 2.91 16.88
N LYS A 267 7.16 3.65 16.41
CA LYS A 267 7.25 5.10 16.22
C LYS A 267 7.61 5.87 17.48
N LYS A 268 7.16 5.42 18.66
CA LYS A 268 7.50 6.07 19.94
C LYS A 268 8.93 5.77 20.35
N VAL A 269 9.41 4.55 20.10
CA VAL A 269 10.79 4.13 20.41
C VAL A 269 11.82 4.92 19.58
N LEU A 270 11.44 5.31 18.36
CA LEU A 270 12.32 5.96 17.38
C LEU A 270 11.99 7.44 17.14
N ALA A 271 11.05 8.02 17.88
CA ALA A 271 10.54 9.39 17.67
C ALA A 271 11.64 10.46 17.78
N ASP A 272 12.64 10.25 18.64
CA ASP A 272 13.74 11.18 18.85
C ASP A 272 14.76 11.17 17.71
N GLN A 273 14.76 10.13 16.87
CA GLN A 273 15.69 10.00 15.75
C GLN A 273 15.16 10.64 14.48
N TRP A 274 13.85 10.56 14.21
CA TRP A 274 13.29 10.87 12.89
C TRP A 274 12.06 11.78 12.98
N PRO A 275 12.18 13.06 12.57
CA PRO A 275 11.07 14.00 12.63
C PRO A 275 9.98 13.67 11.60
N LEU A 276 8.71 13.89 11.98
CA LEU A 276 7.56 13.80 11.08
C LEU A 276 7.54 15.01 10.14
N THR A 277 8.16 14.88 8.98
CA THR A 277 8.22 15.92 7.93
C THR A 277 7.56 15.44 6.65
N ALA A 278 7.11 16.36 5.80
CA ALA A 278 6.58 16.00 4.47
C ALA A 278 7.57 15.14 3.67
N LYS A 279 8.87 15.50 3.71
CA LYS A 279 9.93 14.76 3.03
C LYS A 279 10.05 13.32 3.54
N ASN A 280 10.04 13.13 4.86
CA ASN A 280 10.13 11.78 5.43
C ASN A 280 8.88 10.95 5.12
N ILE A 281 7.69 11.55 5.24
CA ILE A 281 6.44 10.89 4.84
C ILE A 281 6.49 10.45 3.37
N GLN A 282 7.00 11.30 2.48
CA GLN A 282 7.10 11.04 1.04
C GLN A 282 8.16 9.99 0.68
N GLN A 283 9.38 10.13 1.19
CA GLN A 283 10.56 9.51 0.57
C GLN A 283 11.34 8.60 1.52
N ALA A 284 11.05 8.61 2.83
CA ALA A 284 11.80 7.79 3.78
C ALA A 284 11.20 6.40 3.93
N TYR A 285 12.07 5.43 4.13
CA TYR A 285 11.70 4.06 4.46
C TYR A 285 12.73 3.45 5.42
N LEU A 286 12.31 2.39 6.08
CA LEU A 286 13.05 1.66 7.07
C LEU A 286 13.36 0.27 6.53
N ILE A 287 14.56 -0.21 6.81
CA ILE A 287 14.91 -1.62 6.67
C ILE A 287 15.11 -2.18 8.08
N VAL A 288 14.24 -3.10 8.49
CA VAL A 288 14.40 -3.83 9.75
C VAL A 288 15.04 -5.17 9.43
N ALA A 289 16.17 -5.47 10.04
CA ALA A 289 16.91 -6.70 9.80
C ALA A 289 17.08 -7.51 11.09
N ALA A 290 16.96 -8.82 10.94
CA ALA A 290 17.27 -9.83 11.93
C ALA A 290 18.74 -10.24 11.87
N ARG A 291 19.15 -10.95 12.91
CA ARG A 291 20.51 -11.46 13.06
C ARG A 291 20.98 -12.38 11.92
N ASP A 292 20.07 -13.14 11.32
CA ASP A 292 20.35 -14.09 10.22
C ASP A 292 20.30 -13.45 8.82
N GLY A 293 20.12 -12.12 8.75
CA GLY A 293 19.98 -11.38 7.50
C GLY A 293 18.56 -11.33 6.93
N PHE A 294 17.58 -11.96 7.60
CA PHE A 294 16.17 -11.79 7.27
C PHE A 294 15.75 -10.34 7.49
N ARG A 295 14.96 -9.77 6.58
CA ARG A 295 14.66 -8.34 6.62
C ARG A 295 13.35 -8.00 5.94
N GLY A 296 12.76 -6.89 6.35
CA GLY A 296 11.58 -6.30 5.73
C GLY A 296 11.76 -4.80 5.53
N VAL A 297 11.12 -4.28 4.47
CA VAL A 297 11.01 -2.85 4.22
C VAL A 297 9.66 -2.34 4.72
N PHE A 298 9.70 -1.20 5.41
CA PHE A 298 8.54 -0.47 5.91
C PHE A 298 8.68 0.99 5.50
N THR A 299 7.66 1.65 4.98
CA THR A 299 7.81 3.09 4.74
C THR A 299 7.77 3.87 6.04
N PHE A 300 8.34 5.07 6.03
CA PHE A 300 8.19 5.96 7.18
C PHE A 300 6.70 6.24 7.45
N SER A 301 5.89 6.39 6.40
CA SER A 301 4.45 6.62 6.57
C SER A 301 3.75 5.44 7.25
N GLU A 302 4.09 4.22 6.83
CA GLU A 302 3.59 2.98 7.41
C GLU A 302 3.89 2.83 8.91
N VAL A 303 4.97 3.43 9.42
CA VAL A 303 5.34 3.37 10.83
C VAL A 303 4.86 4.60 11.62
N PHE A 304 4.97 5.80 11.05
CA PHE A 304 4.81 7.06 11.79
C PHE A 304 3.53 7.84 11.47
N ASN A 305 2.85 7.52 10.38
CA ASN A 305 1.80 8.37 9.81
C ASN A 305 0.52 7.60 9.48
N ARG A 306 0.24 6.47 10.15
CA ARG A 306 -1.01 5.73 9.96
C ARG A 306 -2.21 6.42 10.61
N ASN A 307 -3.40 6.26 10.03
CA ASN A 307 -4.67 6.74 10.58
C ASN A 307 -5.60 5.62 11.11
N ASP A 308 -5.22 4.36 10.92
CA ASP A 308 -6.03 3.18 11.22
C ASP A 308 -5.74 2.57 12.60
N GLN A 309 -4.81 3.16 13.37
CA GLN A 309 -4.38 2.72 14.70
C GLN A 309 -3.76 1.30 14.72
N SER A 310 -3.28 0.81 13.57
CA SER A 310 -2.59 -0.48 13.45
C SER A 310 -1.07 -0.28 13.56
N GLU A 311 -0.60 0.02 14.78
CA GLU A 311 0.80 0.35 15.03
C GLU A 311 1.73 -0.86 14.79
N VAL A 312 2.92 -0.59 14.25
CA VAL A 312 4.00 -1.58 14.27
C VAL A 312 4.54 -1.66 15.71
N LEU A 313 4.47 -2.84 16.32
CA LEU A 313 4.94 -3.07 17.69
C LEU A 313 6.37 -3.60 17.69
N LEU A 314 7.17 -3.07 18.62
CA LEU A 314 8.44 -3.63 19.04
C LEU A 314 8.24 -4.35 20.38
N ILE A 315 8.39 -5.67 20.34
CA ILE A 315 8.23 -6.56 21.49
C ILE A 315 9.62 -6.80 22.09
N HIS A 316 9.72 -6.71 23.41
CA HIS A 316 10.94 -7.00 24.16
C HIS A 316 10.72 -8.16 25.14
N ALA A 317 11.37 -9.28 24.86
CA ALA A 317 11.30 -10.53 25.62
C ALA A 317 12.74 -11.00 25.92
N PRO A 318 13.44 -10.37 26.88
CA PRO A 318 14.87 -10.61 27.13
C PRO A 318 15.22 -12.05 27.51
N GLU A 319 14.26 -12.81 28.00
CA GLU A 319 14.38 -14.23 28.33
C GLU A 319 14.41 -15.17 27.10
N GLU A 320 14.04 -14.67 25.92
CA GLU A 320 13.94 -15.47 24.70
C GLU A 320 15.30 -15.61 24.01
N THR A 321 15.87 -16.82 24.08
CA THR A 321 17.22 -17.10 23.58
C THR A 321 17.26 -17.58 22.13
N ASP A 322 16.16 -18.12 21.60
CA ASP A 322 16.04 -18.54 20.20
C ASP A 322 14.89 -17.79 19.50
N GLY A 323 15.23 -16.66 18.89
CA GLY A 323 14.28 -15.63 18.42
C GLY A 323 14.57 -14.23 18.98
N GLY A 324 15.61 -14.12 19.82
CA GLY A 324 16.19 -12.87 20.32
C GLY A 324 15.30 -12.06 21.27
N ALA A 325 15.91 -11.09 21.94
CA ALA A 325 15.23 -10.23 22.89
C ALA A 325 14.22 -9.29 22.22
N PHE A 326 14.45 -8.92 20.95
CA PHE A 326 13.60 -7.97 20.23
C PHE A 326 12.92 -8.62 19.02
N ARG A 327 11.62 -8.39 18.91
CA ARG A 327 10.78 -8.87 17.80
C ARG A 327 9.92 -7.73 17.27
N LEU A 328 9.74 -7.68 15.96
CA LEU A 328 8.87 -6.75 15.28
C LEU A 328 7.54 -7.43 14.93
N PHE A 329 6.44 -6.77 15.21
CA PHE A 329 5.09 -7.21 14.86
C PHE A 329 4.34 -6.10 14.11
N PRO A 330 4.20 -6.19 12.78
CA PRO A 330 3.40 -5.24 11.99
C PRO A 330 1.91 -5.58 12.10
N ALA A 331 1.19 -4.92 13.00
CA ALA A 331 -0.21 -5.25 13.29
C ALA A 331 -1.16 -5.01 12.10
N GLY A 332 -0.81 -4.11 11.17
CA GLY A 332 -1.59 -3.86 9.95
C GLY A 332 -1.53 -4.98 8.91
N ASP A 333 -0.63 -5.95 9.09
CA ASP A 333 -0.45 -7.05 8.14
C ASP A 333 -1.40 -8.21 8.41
N PHE A 334 -1.96 -8.74 7.33
CA PHE A 334 -2.68 -9.99 7.32
C PHE A 334 -1.73 -11.18 7.50
N PHE A 335 -0.58 -11.17 6.81
CA PHE A 335 0.41 -12.25 6.89
C PHE A 335 1.58 -11.89 7.82
N SER A 336 1.95 -12.85 8.65
CA SER A 336 3.09 -12.79 9.57
C SER A 336 4.47 -12.78 8.90
N ASP A 337 4.56 -12.90 7.57
CA ASP A 337 5.85 -12.99 6.87
C ASP A 337 6.74 -11.76 7.08
N ARG A 338 6.19 -10.60 7.49
CA ARG A 338 6.97 -9.40 7.86
C ARG A 338 7.15 -9.21 9.37
N ALA A 339 6.71 -10.16 10.19
CA ALA A 339 7.09 -10.20 11.59
C ALA A 339 8.53 -10.72 11.71
N ILE A 340 9.40 -9.94 12.34
CA ILE A 340 10.84 -10.17 12.34
C ILE A 340 11.28 -10.51 13.76
N LYS A 341 11.81 -11.71 13.96
CA LYS A 341 12.45 -12.10 15.23
C LYS A 341 13.92 -11.71 15.22
N SER A 342 14.53 -11.66 16.40
CA SER A 342 15.96 -11.42 16.57
C SER A 342 16.42 -10.15 15.87
N VAL A 343 15.63 -9.09 16.00
CA VAL A 343 15.94 -7.78 15.40
C VAL A 343 17.33 -7.37 15.86
N SER A 344 18.22 -7.12 14.91
CA SER A 344 19.62 -6.75 15.14
C SER A 344 19.91 -5.33 14.68
N SER A 345 19.20 -4.83 13.67
CA SER A 345 19.37 -3.47 13.20
C SER A 345 18.12 -2.89 12.56
N ILE A 346 17.96 -1.56 12.67
CA ILE A 346 16.96 -0.77 11.96
C ILE A 346 17.68 0.36 11.24
N TRP A 347 17.48 0.46 9.93
CA TRP A 347 18.11 1.44 9.07
C TRP A 347 17.06 2.39 8.54
N PHE A 348 17.33 3.69 8.63
CA PHE A 348 16.52 4.73 8.01
C PHE A 348 17.21 5.24 6.76
N GLU A 349 16.47 5.22 5.66
CA GLU A 349 16.96 5.52 4.31
C GLU A 349 16.00 6.47 3.58
N HIS A 350 16.51 7.17 2.58
CA HIS A 350 15.74 7.94 1.60
C HIS A 350 15.97 7.40 0.18
N LEU A 351 15.11 7.85 -0.76
CA LEU A 351 15.20 7.53 -2.19
C LEU A 351 16.45 8.08 -2.89
#